data_AF-A0A377JYA0-F1
#
_entry.id   AF-A0A377JYA0-F1
#
_cell.length_a   1.000
_cell.length_b   1.000
_cell.length_c   1.000
_cell.angle_alpha   90.00
_cell.angle_beta   90.00
_cell.angle_gamma   90.00
#
_symmetry.space_group_name_H-M   'P 1'
#
loop_
_entity.id
_entity.type
_entity.pdbx_description
1 polymer ?
#
loop_
_entity_poly.entity_id
_entity_poly.type
_entity_poly.pdbx_seq_one_letter_code
_entity_poly.pdbx_strand_id
1 'polypeptide(L)'
;MQEKNYWPLGIIGVLLFGVFMVSVSITIALKNPIQDESTYFDTKRNVDERINEIIANQNLFNSLFSYTISLNADTTHEMKFVFPYYTPSHRPDIKKGEIVKIPADNVRLTFKLDKPTTQLKNITLFLDSPIQAGKLVNLGEFSTNDSHTFTSQTLDNLPNGRWKFILELSFITDSRDMTPKKAYLESEVFIGEFHAKDSIPIPKT
;
A
#
# COMPACT_ATOMS: atom_id res chain seq x y z
N MET A 1 -7.70 -67.84 -28.50
CA MET A 1 -6.98 -66.62 -28.10
C MET A 1 -7.76 -66.04 -26.92
N GLN A 2 -7.17 -65.91 -25.74
CA GLN A 2 -7.88 -65.37 -24.57
C GLN A 2 -8.04 -63.86 -24.71
N GLU A 3 -9.28 -63.36 -24.63
CA GLU A 3 -9.56 -61.92 -24.58
C GLU A 3 -8.94 -61.33 -23.32
N LYS A 4 -7.99 -60.41 -23.50
CA LYS A 4 -7.42 -59.66 -22.38
C LYS A 4 -8.44 -58.60 -21.95
N ASN A 5 -8.90 -58.69 -20.70
CA ASN A 5 -9.80 -57.71 -20.14
C ASN A 5 -9.01 -56.47 -19.67
N TYR A 6 -9.06 -55.39 -20.44
CA TYR A 6 -8.34 -54.14 -20.18
C TYR A 6 -9.03 -53.20 -19.18
N TRP A 7 -10.20 -53.60 -18.68
CA TRP A 7 -10.99 -52.84 -17.73
C TRP A 7 -10.22 -52.45 -16.44
N PRO A 8 -9.41 -53.33 -15.82
CA PRO A 8 -8.58 -52.96 -14.67
C PRO A 8 -7.51 -51.92 -15.01
N LEU A 9 -6.97 -51.96 -16.24
CA LEU A 9 -5.97 -51.01 -16.71
C LEU A 9 -6.56 -49.61 -16.88
N GLY A 10 -7.81 -49.53 -17.38
CA GLY A 10 -8.55 -48.28 -17.51
C GLY A 10 -8.79 -47.59 -16.16
N ILE A 11 -9.17 -48.36 -15.14
CA ILE A 11 -9.37 -47.84 -13.76
C ILE A 11 -8.07 -47.29 -13.20
N ILE A 12 -6.95 -48.02 -13.34
CA ILE A 12 -5.63 -47.56 -12.90
C ILE A 12 -5.23 -46.26 -13.62
N GLY A 13 -5.51 -46.18 -14.93
CA GLY A 13 -5.25 -44.97 -15.71
C GLY A 13 -6.01 -43.75 -15.19
N VAL A 14 -7.31 -43.90 -14.91
CA VAL A 14 -8.14 -42.81 -14.36
C VAL A 14 -7.67 -42.41 -12.97
N LEU A 15 -7.29 -43.36 -12.11
CA LEU A 15 -6.76 -43.07 -10.77
C LEU A 15 -5.45 -42.27 -10.85
N LEU A 16 -4.51 -42.70 -11.68
CA LEU A 16 -3.25 -41.99 -11.87
C LEU A 16 -3.46 -40.59 -12.46
N PHE A 17 -4.40 -40.46 -13.40
CA PHE A 17 -4.77 -39.17 -13.97
C PHE A 17 -5.38 -38.23 -12.91
N GLY A 18 -6.23 -38.77 -12.02
CA GLY A 18 -6.79 -38.02 -10.89
C GLY A 18 -5.70 -37.50 -9.95
N VAL A 19 -4.76 -38.37 -9.55
CA VAL A 19 -3.61 -37.97 -8.72
C VAL A 19 -2.79 -36.88 -9.40
N PHE A 20 -2.51 -37.03 -10.69
CA PHE A 20 -1.78 -36.04 -11.47
C PHE A 20 -2.48 -34.67 -11.49
N MET A 21 -3.80 -34.64 -11.75
CA MET A 21 -4.59 -33.40 -11.73
C MET A 21 -4.55 -32.70 -10.38
N VAL A 22 -4.68 -33.45 -9.28
CA VAL A 22 -4.61 -32.89 -7.92
C VAL A 22 -3.22 -32.31 -7.65
N SER A 23 -2.15 -33.02 -8.02
CA SER A 23 -0.78 -32.51 -7.87
C SER A 23 -0.52 -31.23 -8.65
N VAL A 24 -1.03 -31.13 -9.89
CA VAL A 24 -0.94 -29.91 -10.70
C VAL A 24 -1.70 -28.75 -10.03
N SER A 25 -2.92 -28.99 -9.54
CA SER A 25 -3.70 -27.98 -8.85
C SER A 25 -3.01 -27.44 -7.60
N ILE A 26 -2.44 -28.33 -6.77
CA ILE A 26 -1.66 -27.93 -5.59
C ILE A 26 -0.45 -27.09 -6.01
N THR A 27 0.28 -27.52 -7.05
CA THR A 27 1.45 -26.79 -7.54
C THR A 27 1.08 -25.38 -8.03
N ILE A 28 -0.06 -25.23 -8.72
CA ILE A 28 -0.55 -23.91 -9.17
C ILE A 28 -0.92 -23.03 -7.97
N ALA A 29 -1.59 -23.60 -6.97
CA ALA A 29 -1.95 -22.87 -5.75
C ALA A 29 -0.71 -22.42 -4.95
N LEU A 30 0.33 -23.25 -4.87
CA LEU A 30 1.59 -22.88 -4.21
C LEU A 30 2.38 -21.83 -4.99
N LYS A 31 2.32 -21.86 -6.34
CA LYS A 31 2.99 -20.85 -7.18
C LYS A 31 2.27 -19.51 -7.20
N ASN A 32 0.96 -19.49 -6.95
CA ASN A 32 0.15 -18.29 -6.89
C ASN A 32 -0.46 -18.17 -5.49
N PRO A 33 0.37 -17.91 -4.46
CA PRO A 33 -0.17 -17.68 -3.12
C PRO A 33 -1.15 -16.51 -3.17
N ILE A 34 -2.17 -16.59 -2.32
CA ILE A 34 -3.12 -15.50 -2.13
C ILE A 34 -2.33 -14.24 -1.79
N GLN A 35 -2.63 -13.14 -2.47
CA GLN A 35 -1.94 -11.88 -2.23
C GLN A 35 -2.31 -11.40 -0.81
N ASP A 36 -1.38 -11.52 0.13
CA ASP A 36 -1.54 -10.91 1.44
C ASP A 36 -1.38 -9.40 1.31
N GLU A 37 -2.27 -8.65 1.96
CA GLU A 37 -2.20 -7.20 2.00
C GLU A 37 -0.97 -6.76 2.80
N SER A 38 -0.05 -6.05 2.15
CA SER A 38 1.24 -5.67 2.76
C SER A 38 1.16 -4.41 3.64
N THR A 39 -0.04 -3.87 3.85
CA THR A 39 -0.24 -2.49 4.32
C THR A 39 0.15 -2.27 5.78
N TYR A 40 0.01 -3.30 6.62
CA TYR A 40 0.44 -3.28 8.01
C TYR A 40 1.79 -3.97 8.23
N PHE A 41 2.47 -4.36 7.14
CA PHE A 41 3.77 -5.05 7.14
C PHE A 41 3.81 -6.33 7.99
N ASP A 42 2.67 -7.00 8.09
CA ASP A 42 2.49 -8.18 8.92
C ASP A 42 1.53 -9.17 8.24
N THR A 43 1.52 -10.40 8.72
CA THR A 43 0.62 -11.44 8.24
C THR A 43 -0.84 -11.08 8.56
N LYS A 44 -1.75 -11.41 7.65
CA LYS A 44 -3.19 -11.16 7.83
C LYS A 44 -3.70 -11.66 9.19
N ARG A 45 -3.26 -12.84 9.64
CA ARG A 45 -3.66 -13.40 10.93
C ARG A 45 -3.25 -12.51 12.10
N ASN A 46 -2.01 -12.02 12.11
CA ASN A 46 -1.54 -11.16 13.21
C ASN A 46 -2.23 -9.78 13.18
N VAL A 47 -2.49 -9.25 11.97
CA VAL A 47 -3.28 -8.02 11.80
C VAL A 47 -4.68 -8.21 12.35
N ASP A 48 -5.37 -9.31 12.00
CA ASP A 48 -6.72 -9.62 12.46
C ASP A 48 -6.76 -9.74 14.00
N GLU A 49 -5.77 -10.40 14.61
CA GLU A 49 -5.66 -10.54 16.07
C GLU A 49 -5.42 -9.19 16.78
N ARG A 50 -4.74 -8.24 16.13
CA ARG A 50 -4.35 -6.95 16.71
C ARG A 50 -5.12 -5.74 16.16
N ILE A 51 -6.16 -5.96 15.36
CA ILE A 51 -6.83 -4.89 14.63
C ILE A 51 -7.39 -3.80 15.57
N ASN A 52 -7.89 -4.21 16.74
CA ASN A 52 -8.39 -3.28 17.75
C ASN A 52 -7.28 -2.36 18.29
N GLU A 53 -6.07 -2.89 18.46
CA GLU A 53 -4.91 -2.09 18.89
C GLU A 53 -4.49 -1.10 17.79
N ILE A 54 -4.50 -1.55 16.53
CA ILE A 54 -4.16 -0.72 15.37
C ILE A 54 -5.16 0.45 15.25
N ILE A 55 -6.47 0.16 15.33
CA ILE A 55 -7.52 1.18 15.30
C ILE A 55 -7.38 2.15 16.48
N ALA A 56 -7.10 1.64 17.69
CA ALA A 56 -6.90 2.49 18.87
C ALA A 56 -5.68 3.42 18.69
N ASN A 57 -4.55 2.90 18.20
CA ASN A 57 -3.36 3.69 17.93
C ASN A 57 -3.61 4.72 16.82
N GLN A 58 -4.36 4.36 15.77
CA GLN A 58 -4.73 5.29 14.72
C GLN A 58 -5.62 6.44 15.25
N ASN A 59 -6.61 6.13 16.09
CA ASN A 59 -7.47 7.14 16.69
C ASN A 59 -6.69 8.08 17.62
N LEU A 60 -5.72 7.54 18.37
CA LEU A 60 -4.79 8.35 19.16
C LEU A 60 -3.92 9.24 18.28
N PHE A 61 -3.40 8.72 17.16
CA PHE A 61 -2.65 9.53 16.20
C PHE A 61 -3.50 10.69 15.66
N ASN A 62 -4.72 10.39 15.21
CA ASN A 62 -5.63 11.40 14.65
C ASN A 62 -6.09 12.45 15.68
N SER A 63 -6.08 12.15 16.98
CA SER A 63 -6.41 13.12 18.03
C SER A 63 -5.23 14.01 18.41
N LEU A 64 -4.00 13.50 18.29
CA LEU A 64 -2.77 14.22 18.62
C LEU A 64 -2.25 15.08 17.47
N PHE A 65 -2.40 14.61 16.23
CA PHE A 65 -1.79 15.23 15.06
C PHE A 65 -2.84 15.66 14.04
N SER A 66 -2.70 16.90 13.57
CA SER A 66 -3.36 17.39 12.37
C SER A 66 -2.29 17.69 11.33
N TYR A 67 -2.49 17.23 10.11
CA TYR A 67 -1.45 17.18 9.09
C TYR A 67 -2.01 17.35 7.68
N THR A 68 -1.14 17.82 6.79
CA THR A 68 -1.37 17.94 5.36
C THR A 68 -0.22 17.30 4.60
N ILE A 69 -0.53 16.54 3.55
CA ILE A 69 0.48 15.89 2.70
C ILE A 69 0.37 16.44 1.29
N SER A 70 1.47 17.01 0.79
CA SER A 70 1.54 17.66 -0.53
C SER A 70 2.64 17.08 -1.39
N LEU A 71 2.42 17.07 -2.70
CA LEU A 71 3.42 16.70 -3.71
C LEU A 71 4.31 17.91 -4.07
N ASN A 72 5.62 17.70 -4.20
CA ASN A 72 6.60 18.69 -4.66
C ASN A 72 6.57 20.05 -3.94
N ALA A 73 6.13 20.06 -2.67
CA ALA A 73 5.89 21.26 -1.87
C ALA A 73 4.89 22.26 -2.48
N ASP A 74 4.10 21.82 -3.47
CA ASP A 74 3.02 22.59 -4.06
C ASP A 74 1.70 22.25 -3.35
N THR A 75 1.13 23.22 -2.64
CA THR A 75 -0.13 23.08 -1.91
C THR A 75 -1.34 22.88 -2.83
N THR A 76 -1.21 23.07 -4.15
CA THR A 76 -2.34 22.80 -5.06
C THR A 76 -2.56 21.31 -5.31
N HIS A 77 -1.59 20.46 -4.94
CA HIS A 77 -1.63 19.01 -5.13
C HIS A 77 -1.60 18.29 -3.77
N GLU A 78 -2.60 18.58 -2.94
CA GLU A 78 -2.83 17.84 -1.69
C GLU A 78 -3.25 16.40 -2.00
N MET A 79 -2.56 15.45 -1.38
CA MET A 79 -2.90 14.04 -1.47
C MET A 79 -3.72 13.64 -0.25
N LYS A 80 -4.89 13.06 -0.51
CA LYS A 80 -5.75 12.52 0.54
C LYS A 80 -5.26 11.15 0.97
N PHE A 81 -4.52 11.13 2.07
CA PHE A 81 -4.15 9.91 2.76
C PHE A 81 -5.28 9.48 3.71
N VAL A 82 -5.55 8.17 3.74
CA VAL A 82 -6.60 7.58 4.58
C VAL A 82 -6.05 6.42 5.39
N PHE A 83 -6.68 6.13 6.52
CA PHE A 83 -6.36 4.93 7.29
C PHE A 83 -6.83 3.69 6.50
N PRO A 84 -5.96 2.67 6.28
CA PRO A 84 -6.28 1.53 5.43
C PRO A 84 -7.54 0.76 5.87
N TYR A 85 -7.85 0.68 7.16
CA TYR A 85 -9.08 0.01 7.62
C TYR A 85 -10.38 0.68 7.12
N TYR A 86 -10.32 1.96 6.73
CA TYR A 86 -11.47 2.68 6.21
C TYR A 86 -11.61 2.58 4.69
N THR A 87 -10.65 1.96 3.99
CA THR A 87 -10.78 1.79 2.55
C THR A 87 -11.79 0.70 2.22
N PRO A 88 -12.70 0.95 1.27
CA PRO A 88 -13.78 0.01 0.97
C PRO A 88 -13.21 -1.28 0.36
N SER A 89 -13.62 -2.44 0.89
CA SER A 89 -13.16 -3.76 0.44
C SER A 89 -13.56 -4.11 -0.99
N HIS A 90 -14.64 -3.49 -1.50
CA HIS A 90 -15.03 -3.53 -2.90
C HIS A 90 -14.87 -2.14 -3.45
N ARG A 91 -14.02 -1.96 -4.47
CA ARG A 91 -13.91 -0.67 -5.13
C ARG A 91 -15.14 -0.48 -6.02
N PRO A 92 -16.09 0.43 -5.71
CA PRO A 92 -17.01 0.89 -6.74
C PRO A 92 -16.16 1.48 -7.88
N ASP A 93 -16.64 1.40 -9.12
CA ASP A 93 -15.94 1.90 -10.31
C ASP A 93 -15.39 3.32 -10.07
N ILE A 94 -14.11 3.42 -9.70
CA ILE A 94 -13.49 4.72 -9.44
C ILE A 94 -13.46 5.43 -10.78
N LYS A 95 -14.26 6.49 -10.88
CA LYS A 95 -14.30 7.33 -12.06
C LYS A 95 -12.88 7.81 -12.31
N LYS A 96 -12.45 7.72 -13.57
CA LYS A 96 -11.06 7.85 -14.08
C LYS A 96 -10.36 9.21 -13.80
N GLY A 97 -10.85 10.03 -12.87
CA GLY A 97 -10.30 11.32 -12.44
C GLY A 97 -10.12 11.52 -10.94
N GLU A 98 -10.36 10.50 -10.10
CA GLU A 98 -10.21 10.62 -8.62
C GLU A 98 -8.84 10.14 -8.11
N ILE A 99 -8.10 9.37 -8.92
CA ILE A 99 -6.74 8.91 -8.58
C ILE A 99 -5.76 10.02 -8.95
N VAL A 100 -4.94 10.45 -7.98
CA VAL A 100 -3.92 11.47 -8.20
C VAL A 100 -2.88 10.93 -9.19
N LYS A 101 -2.70 11.64 -10.31
CA LYS A 101 -1.66 11.35 -11.29
C LYS A 101 -0.37 12.04 -10.85
N ILE A 102 0.73 11.29 -10.83
CA ILE A 102 2.07 11.78 -10.47
C ILE A 102 3.08 11.41 -11.56
N PRO A 103 4.13 12.22 -11.74
CA PRO A 103 5.18 11.89 -12.70
C PRO A 103 6.01 10.70 -12.19
N ALA A 104 6.72 10.04 -13.10
CA ALA A 104 7.64 8.96 -12.73
C ALA A 104 8.92 9.47 -12.03
N ASP A 105 9.29 10.72 -12.29
CA ASP A 105 10.54 11.31 -11.84
C ASP A 105 10.32 12.62 -11.08
N ASN A 106 11.30 13.00 -10.26
CA ASN A 106 11.33 14.23 -9.49
C ASN A 106 10.08 14.42 -8.61
N VAL A 107 9.68 13.34 -7.92
CA VAL A 107 8.57 13.35 -6.97
C VAL A 107 9.08 13.47 -5.55
N ARG A 108 8.58 14.45 -4.80
CA ARG A 108 8.87 14.60 -3.37
C ARG A 108 7.58 14.74 -2.58
N LEU A 109 7.39 13.89 -1.57
CA LEU A 109 6.30 14.05 -0.62
C LEU A 109 6.74 14.96 0.52
N THR A 110 5.85 15.88 0.91
CA THR A 110 6.03 16.72 2.09
C THR A 110 4.88 16.45 3.04
N PHE A 111 5.20 16.00 4.25
CA PHE A 111 4.27 15.82 5.36
C PHE A 111 4.43 17.00 6.31
N LYS A 112 3.42 17.85 6.38
CA LYS A 112 3.41 19.04 7.23
C LYS A 112 2.41 18.84 8.36
N LEU A 113 2.87 19.05 9.59
CA LEU A 113 2.03 19.12 10.77
C LEU A 113 1.52 20.55 10.96
N ASP A 114 0.28 20.69 11.39
CA ASP A 114 -0.31 21.99 11.70
C ASP A 114 0.29 22.59 12.99
N LYS A 115 0.75 21.72 13.89
CA LYS A 115 1.41 22.08 15.14
C LYS A 115 2.76 21.36 15.26
N PRO A 116 3.84 22.07 15.60
CA PRO A 116 5.14 21.43 15.81
C PRO A 116 5.09 20.45 16.98
N THR A 117 5.75 19.30 16.84
CA THR A 117 5.74 18.26 17.87
C THR A 117 7.06 17.48 17.88
N THR A 118 7.42 16.96 19.05
CA THR A 118 8.54 16.02 19.23
C THR A 118 8.07 14.59 19.44
N GLN A 119 6.74 14.39 19.44
CA GLN A 119 6.08 13.10 19.64
C GLN A 119 6.13 12.24 18.38
N LEU A 120 6.11 12.83 17.18
CA LEU A 120 6.32 12.13 15.94
C LEU A 120 7.82 11.85 15.75
N LYS A 121 8.19 10.57 15.63
CA LYS A 121 9.60 10.14 15.57
C LYS A 121 10.07 9.91 14.15
N ASN A 122 9.32 9.12 13.39
CA ASN A 122 9.68 8.77 12.03
C ASN A 122 8.45 8.65 11.14
N ILE A 123 8.69 8.84 9.85
CA ILE A 123 7.73 8.60 8.79
C ILE A 123 8.48 7.84 7.71
N THR A 124 8.05 6.62 7.39
CA THR A 124 8.66 5.80 6.34
C THR A 124 7.70 5.65 5.19
N LEU A 125 8.18 5.88 3.97
CA LEU A 125 7.41 5.74 2.75
C LEU A 125 7.63 4.37 2.12
N PHE A 126 6.53 3.75 1.71
CA PHE A 126 6.55 2.55 0.90
C PHE A 126 5.64 2.72 -0.31
N LEU A 127 5.94 1.94 -1.34
CA LEU A 127 5.17 1.83 -2.56
C LEU A 127 4.77 0.39 -2.75
N ASP A 128 3.47 0.12 -2.84
CA ASP A 128 2.92 -1.22 -3.06
C ASP A 128 2.12 -1.28 -4.36
N SER A 129 2.14 -2.45 -5.01
CA SER A 129 1.38 -2.69 -6.23
C SER A 129 0.07 -3.40 -5.89
N PRO A 130 -1.10 -2.80 -6.18
CA PRO A 130 -2.38 -3.48 -5.99
C PRO A 130 -2.61 -4.65 -6.97
N ILE A 131 -1.71 -4.84 -7.94
CA ILE A 131 -1.84 -5.86 -9.00
C ILE A 131 -0.81 -6.98 -8.80
N GLN A 132 0.38 -6.64 -8.28
CA GLN A 132 1.52 -7.53 -8.21
C GLN A 132 1.88 -7.81 -6.76
N ALA A 133 1.57 -9.02 -6.30
CA ALA A 133 1.89 -9.48 -4.95
C ALA A 133 3.38 -9.35 -4.63
N GLY A 134 3.70 -8.91 -3.41
CA GLY A 134 5.07 -8.87 -2.90
C GLY A 134 5.98 -7.82 -3.54
N LYS A 135 5.43 -6.85 -4.28
CA LYS A 135 6.17 -5.70 -4.83
C LYS A 135 6.16 -4.48 -3.91
N LEU A 136 6.28 -4.72 -2.61
CA LEU A 136 6.47 -3.65 -1.65
C LEU A 136 7.89 -3.09 -1.79
N VAL A 137 8.00 -1.83 -2.20
CA VAL A 137 9.26 -1.10 -2.35
C VAL A 137 9.36 -0.08 -1.22
N ASN A 138 10.44 -0.15 -0.43
CA ASN A 138 10.76 0.88 0.54
C ASN A 138 11.37 2.09 -0.18
N LEU A 139 10.73 3.25 -0.06
CA LEU A 139 11.15 4.51 -0.67
C LEU A 139 11.93 5.42 0.29
N GLY A 140 12.13 4.98 1.52
CA GLY A 140 12.97 5.62 2.52
C GLY A 140 12.19 6.36 3.61
N GLU A 141 12.93 6.81 4.61
CA GLU A 141 12.45 7.62 5.72
C GLU A 141 12.44 9.11 5.34
N PHE A 142 11.46 9.85 5.84
CA PHE A 142 11.40 11.29 5.65
C PHE A 142 12.47 11.97 6.50
N SER A 143 13.20 12.91 5.89
CA SER A 143 14.06 13.83 6.63
C SER A 143 13.22 14.93 7.26
N THR A 144 13.50 15.25 8.52
CA THR A 144 12.94 16.43 9.18
C THR A 144 13.87 17.63 8.97
N ASN A 145 13.33 18.72 8.42
CA ASN A 145 14.04 20.00 8.44
C ASN A 145 13.70 20.76 9.73
N ASP A 146 12.45 20.65 10.18
CA ASP A 146 11.90 21.30 11.38
C ASP A 146 10.91 20.36 12.08
N SER A 147 10.56 20.66 13.34
CA SER A 147 9.60 19.89 14.16
C SER A 147 8.15 19.87 13.64
N HIS A 148 7.88 20.48 12.48
CA HIS A 148 6.58 20.47 11.82
C HIS A 148 6.61 20.00 10.36
N THR A 149 7.77 19.89 9.70
CA THR A 149 7.85 19.52 8.27
C THR A 149 8.81 18.37 8.07
N PHE A 150 8.29 17.32 7.46
CA PHE A 150 9.01 16.12 7.07
C PHE A 150 8.96 16.03 5.54
N THR A 151 10.10 15.75 4.91
CA THR A 151 10.19 15.61 3.45
C THR A 151 10.79 14.27 3.08
N SER A 152 10.20 13.59 2.10
CA SER A 152 10.84 12.42 1.50
C SER A 152 12.10 12.83 0.73
N GLN A 153 12.94 11.84 0.43
CA GLN A 153 13.93 11.98 -0.62
C GLN A 153 13.24 12.22 -1.96
N THR A 154 13.97 12.76 -2.94
CA THR A 154 13.48 12.83 -4.31
C THR A 154 13.36 11.42 -4.85
N LEU A 155 12.17 11.09 -5.33
CA LEU A 155 11.83 9.80 -5.91
C LEU A 155 11.94 9.90 -7.42
N ASP A 156 12.83 9.09 -7.98
CA ASP A 156 13.10 8.99 -9.41
C ASP A 156 12.89 7.54 -9.87
N ASN A 157 12.60 7.36 -11.16
CA ASN A 157 12.33 6.06 -11.79
C ASN A 157 11.17 5.29 -11.14
N LEU A 158 10.10 5.99 -10.74
CA LEU A 158 8.91 5.33 -10.23
C LEU A 158 8.24 4.50 -11.34
N PRO A 159 7.79 3.28 -11.03
CA PRO A 159 7.22 2.39 -12.02
C PRO A 159 5.88 2.91 -12.55
N ASN A 160 5.70 2.92 -13.86
CA ASN A 160 4.45 3.35 -14.48
C ASN A 160 3.26 2.44 -14.10
N GLY A 161 2.08 3.04 -13.94
CA GLY A 161 0.83 2.35 -13.69
C GLY A 161 0.13 2.75 -12.39
N ARG A 162 -0.72 1.86 -11.87
CA ARG A 162 -1.44 2.08 -10.61
C ARG A 162 -0.63 1.54 -9.45
N TRP A 163 -0.44 2.39 -8.45
CA TRP A 163 0.34 2.09 -7.26
C TRP A 163 -0.33 2.67 -6.02
N LYS A 164 0.09 2.20 -4.86
CA LYS A 164 -0.38 2.66 -3.55
C LYS A 164 0.81 3.12 -2.73
N PHE A 165 0.81 4.38 -2.32
CA PHE A 165 1.72 4.85 -1.28
C PHE A 165 1.20 4.40 0.07
N ILE A 166 2.12 3.90 0.90
CA ILE A 166 1.84 3.53 2.29
C ILE A 166 2.85 4.30 3.16
N LEU A 167 2.35 5.00 4.16
CA LEU A 167 3.15 5.67 5.18
C LEU A 167 3.04 4.87 6.48
N GLU A 168 4.19 4.48 7.02
CA GLU A 168 4.30 4.01 8.40
C GLU A 168 4.79 5.18 9.26
N LEU A 169 4.01 5.52 10.28
CA LEU A 169 4.28 6.62 11.20
C LEU A 169 4.57 6.03 12.58
N SER A 170 5.71 6.34 13.20
CA SER A 170 5.91 6.01 14.62
C SER A 170 5.91 7.26 15.49
N PHE A 171 5.15 7.19 16.58
CA PHE A 171 4.96 8.30 17.52
C PHE A 171 4.96 7.81 18.97
N ILE A 172 5.24 8.73 19.89
CA ILE A 172 5.16 8.51 21.34
C ILE A 172 4.02 9.34 21.92
N THR A 173 3.26 8.78 22.86
CA THR A 173 2.09 9.48 23.44
C THR A 173 2.42 10.29 24.69
N ASP A 174 3.41 9.85 25.47
CA ASP A 174 3.81 10.52 26.71
C ASP A 174 5.34 10.47 26.86
N SER A 175 5.95 11.50 27.42
CA SER A 175 7.37 11.51 27.76
C SER A 175 7.76 10.45 28.79
N ARG A 176 6.77 9.90 29.53
CA ARG A 176 6.98 8.81 30.50
C ARG A 176 6.83 7.41 29.91
N ASP A 177 6.02 7.27 28.86
CA ASP A 177 5.83 6.02 28.12
C ASP A 177 6.48 6.16 26.75
N MET A 178 7.74 5.73 26.69
CA MET A 178 8.56 5.81 25.47
C MET A 178 8.28 4.66 24.49
N THR A 179 7.20 3.88 24.67
CA THR A 179 6.85 2.83 23.73
C THR A 179 6.37 3.45 22.40
N PRO A 180 7.07 3.20 21.28
CA PRO A 180 6.67 3.76 19.99
C PRO A 180 5.41 3.06 19.50
N LYS A 181 4.36 3.85 19.27
CA LYS A 181 3.11 3.40 18.66
C LYS A 181 3.16 3.68 17.16
N LYS A 182 2.46 2.84 16.39
CA LYS A 182 2.41 2.94 14.94
C LYS A 182 1.05 3.42 14.46
N ALA A 183 1.06 4.27 13.44
CA ALA A 183 -0.10 4.64 12.64
C ALA A 183 0.21 4.42 11.17
N TYR A 184 -0.83 4.16 10.38
CA TYR A 184 -0.69 3.78 8.97
C TYR A 184 -1.59 4.65 8.12
N LEU A 185 -1.05 5.15 7.02
CA LEU A 185 -1.82 5.91 6.05
C LEU A 185 -1.54 5.36 4.66
N GLU A 186 -2.55 5.35 3.81
CA GLU A 186 -2.41 4.97 2.42
C GLU A 186 -3.06 5.97 1.47
N SER A 187 -2.52 6.04 0.27
CA SER A 187 -3.09 6.81 -0.83
C SER A 187 -2.80 6.12 -2.15
N GLU A 188 -3.81 6.00 -3.00
CA GLU A 188 -3.63 5.45 -4.34
C GLU A 188 -3.21 6.53 -5.34
N VAL A 189 -2.25 6.18 -6.17
CA VAL A 189 -1.66 7.07 -7.18
C VAL A 189 -1.53 6.38 -8.53
N PHE A 190 -1.60 7.18 -9.58
CA PHE A 190 -1.31 6.74 -10.93
C PHE A 190 0.01 7.37 -11.38
N ILE A 191 1.02 6.55 -11.59
CA ILE A 191 2.36 6.98 -11.98
C ILE A 191 2.46 6.88 -13.50
N GLY A 192 2.82 7.97 -14.16
CA GLY A 192 3.02 7.98 -15.61
C GLY A 192 3.31 9.36 -16.16
N GLU A 193 3.52 9.44 -17.47
CA GLU A 193 3.73 10.72 -18.15
C GLU A 193 2.47 11.58 -18.14
N PHE A 194 2.60 12.85 -17.76
CA PHE A 194 1.56 13.84 -17.98
C PHE A 194 1.47 14.14 -19.48
N HIS A 195 0.47 13.60 -20.15
CA HIS A 195 0.14 14.10 -21.48
C HIS A 195 -0.50 15.49 -21.33
N ALA A 196 -0.12 16.44 -22.19
CA ALA A 196 -0.53 17.85 -22.19
C ALA A 196 -2.06 18.13 -22.24
N LYS A 197 -2.90 17.10 -22.22
CA LYS A 197 -4.35 17.19 -22.02
C LYS A 197 -4.79 17.15 -20.56
N ASP A 198 -3.89 16.82 -19.64
CA ASP A 198 -4.13 16.76 -18.20
C ASP A 198 -3.75 18.07 -17.47
N SER A 199 -3.19 19.07 -18.18
CA SER A 199 -3.02 20.43 -17.65
C SER A 199 -4.36 21.17 -17.63
N ILE A 200 -4.81 21.51 -16.43
CA ILE A 200 -6.02 22.29 -16.17
C ILE A 200 -5.78 23.75 -16.63
N PRO A 201 -6.81 24.47 -17.14
CA PRO A 201 -6.61 25.77 -17.78
C PRO A 201 -6.08 26.79 -16.77
N ILE A 202 -5.02 27.49 -17.15
CA ILE A 202 -4.55 28.70 -16.47
C ILE A 202 -5.73 29.67 -16.40
N PRO A 203 -6.14 30.16 -15.21
CA PRO A 203 -7.19 31.15 -15.12
C PRO A 203 -6.74 32.39 -15.89
N LYS A 204 -7.48 32.73 -16.96
CA LYS A 204 -7.26 33.99 -17.69
C LYS A 204 -7.62 35.14 -16.74
N THR A 205 -6.66 36.05 -16.62
CA THR A 205 -6.69 37.28 -15.84
C THR A 205 -7.86 38.17 -16.22
#